data_AF-A0AA40VE64-F1
#
_entry.id   AF-A0AA40VE64-F1
#
_cell.length_a   1.000
_cell.length_b   1.000
_cell.length_c   1.000
_cell.angle_alpha   90.00
_cell.angle_beta   90.00
_cell.angle_gamma   90.00
#
_symmetry.space_group_name_H-M   'P 1'
#
loop_
_entity.id
_entity.type
_entity.pdbx_description
1 polymer ?
#
loop_
_entity_poly.entity_id
_entity_poly.type
_entity_poly.pdbx_seq_one_letter_code
_entity_poly.pdbx_strand_id
1 'polypeptide(L)'
;MPRKPNSKNGYLELLDGYYRVTIGVPVKLRPLLGYRLEGALGTRSLLSANVLKRPVVTDFKTRINKAWEALGDQPRSAQVEATEWAKMVSDGRTRRPAC
;
A
#
# COMPACT_ATOMS: atom_id res chain seq x y z
N MET A 1 5.68 -22.00 -18.57
CA MET A 1 6.62 -21.08 -17.88
C MET A 1 5.82 -20.06 -17.09
N PRO A 2 5.97 -19.95 -15.76
CA PRO A 2 5.26 -18.93 -15.01
C PRO A 2 5.90 -17.57 -15.32
N ARG A 3 5.14 -16.67 -15.96
CA ARG A 3 5.58 -15.31 -16.27
C ARG A 3 5.96 -14.61 -14.97
N LYS A 4 7.22 -14.18 -14.83
CA LYS A 4 7.66 -13.32 -13.73
C LYS A 4 6.70 -12.13 -13.68
N PRO A 5 5.97 -11.87 -12.57
CA PRO A 5 5.08 -10.73 -12.50
C PRO A 5 5.93 -9.46 -12.63
N ASN A 6 5.64 -8.66 -13.67
CA ASN A 6 6.35 -7.42 -13.93
C ASN A 6 6.29 -6.52 -12.70
N SER A 7 7.45 -6.08 -12.19
CA SER A 7 7.58 -5.16 -11.04
C SER A 7 6.74 -3.87 -11.17
N LYS A 8 6.45 -3.43 -12.40
CA LYS A 8 5.58 -2.27 -12.68
C LYS A 8 4.08 -2.51 -12.37
N ASN A 9 3.67 -3.78 -12.25
CA ASN A 9 2.30 -4.21 -11.94
C ASN A 9 2.20 -4.68 -10.47
N GLY A 10 2.89 -4.02 -9.53
CA GLY A 10 3.14 -4.51 -8.16
C GLY A 10 1.94 -4.94 -7.30
N TYR A 11 0.70 -4.76 -7.77
CA TYR A 11 -0.51 -5.24 -7.09
C TYR A 11 -1.51 -5.95 -8.02
N LEU A 12 -1.22 -6.08 -9.32
CA LEU A 12 -2.15 -6.64 -10.30
C LEU A 12 -1.80 -8.09 -10.61
N GLU A 13 -2.75 -8.98 -10.41
CA GLU A 13 -2.70 -10.36 -10.86
C GLU A 13 -3.76 -10.58 -11.95
N LEU A 14 -3.46 -11.44 -12.92
CA LEU A 14 -4.42 -11.84 -13.95
C LEU A 14 -4.95 -13.22 -13.57
N LEU A 15 -6.27 -13.32 -13.37
CA LEU A 15 -6.98 -14.56 -13.08
C LEU A 15 -8.11 -14.71 -14.11
N ASP A 16 -8.14 -15.84 -14.83
CA ASP A 16 -9.17 -16.15 -15.83
C ASP A 16 -9.43 -15.04 -16.86
N GLY A 17 -8.36 -14.32 -17.23
CA GLY A 17 -8.40 -13.21 -18.19
C GLY A 17 -8.88 -11.88 -17.61
N TYR A 18 -9.19 -11.81 -16.31
CA TYR A 18 -9.54 -10.58 -15.60
C TYR A 18 -8.43 -10.13 -14.65
N TYR A 19 -8.29 -8.83 -14.50
CA TYR A 19 -7.38 -8.25 -13.52
C TYR A 19 -8.02 -8.26 -12.13
N ARG A 20 -7.23 -8.66 -11.13
CA ARG A 20 -7.52 -8.49 -9.70
C ARG A 20 -6.36 -7.78 -9.01
N VAL A 21 -6.68 -7.13 -7.90
CA VAL A 21 -5.71 -6.54 -6.98
C VAL A 21 -5.44 -7.53 -5.86
N THR A 22 -4.17 -7.83 -5.62
CA THR A 22 -3.74 -8.69 -4.51
C THR A 22 -2.72 -7.94 -3.66
N ILE A 23 -2.96 -7.87 -2.34
CA ILE A 23 -2.02 -7.31 -1.36
C ILE A 23 -1.71 -8.36 -0.30
N GLY A 24 -0.42 -8.55 -0.03
CA GLY A 24 0.05 -9.41 1.07
C GLY A 24 -0.22 -8.78 2.44
N VAL A 25 -0.79 -9.56 3.36
CA VAL A 25 -1.06 -9.11 4.73
C VAL A 25 0.16 -9.42 5.62
N PRO A 26 0.59 -8.47 6.49
CA PRO A 26 1.65 -8.70 7.47
C PRO A 26 1.35 -9.89 8.39
N VAL A 27 2.39 -10.66 8.77
CA VAL A 27 2.24 -11.92 9.54
C VAL A 27 1.41 -11.74 10.80
N LYS A 28 1.65 -10.65 11.55
CA LYS A 28 0.93 -10.32 12.79
C LYS A 28 -0.58 -10.12 12.60
N LEU A 29 -1.00 -9.69 11.41
CA LEU A 29 -2.41 -9.42 11.08
C LEU A 29 -3.09 -10.57 10.33
N ARG A 30 -2.35 -11.61 9.96
CA ARG A 30 -2.91 -12.78 9.28
C ARG A 30 -4.04 -13.47 10.05
N PRO A 31 -4.01 -13.58 11.40
CA PRO A 31 -5.12 -14.15 12.15
C PRO A 31 -6.43 -13.36 12.00
N LEU A 32 -6.37 -12.06 11.67
CA LEU A 32 -7.53 -11.16 11.59
C LEU A 32 -8.02 -10.97 10.15
N LEU A 33 -7.10 -10.82 9.19
CA LEU A 33 -7.41 -10.45 7.80
C LEU A 33 -7.13 -11.57 6.79
N GLY A 34 -6.54 -12.69 7.23
CA GLY A 34 -6.04 -13.75 6.36
C GLY A 34 -4.68 -13.43 5.73
N TYR A 35 -4.24 -14.29 4.79
CA TYR A 35 -2.90 -14.20 4.19
C TYR A 35 -2.78 -13.08 3.14
N ARG A 36 -3.85 -12.83 2.38
CA ARG A 36 -3.89 -11.88 1.27
C ARG A 36 -5.26 -11.22 1.20
N LEU A 37 -5.26 -9.94 0.88
CA LEU A 37 -6.48 -9.22 0.50
C LEU A 37 -6.58 -9.24 -1.02
N GLU A 38 -7.69 -9.78 -1.52
CA GLU A 38 -7.97 -9.89 -2.94
C GLU A 38 -9.19 -9.04 -3.30
N GLY A 39 -9.12 -8.35 -4.45
CA GLY A 39 -10.22 -7.55 -4.97
C GLY A 39 -10.29 -7.67 -6.49
N ALA A 40 -11.39 -8.22 -7.01
CA ALA A 40 -11.61 -8.29 -8.44
C ALA A 40 -11.85 -6.88 -9.02
N LEU A 41 -11.17 -6.53 -10.11
CA LEU A 41 -11.40 -5.25 -10.81
C LEU A 41 -12.45 -5.37 -11.93
N GLY A 42 -12.86 -6.59 -12.28
CA GLY A 42 -13.87 -6.86 -13.30
C GLY A 42 -13.47 -6.43 -14.72
N THR A 43 -12.20 -6.09 -14.95
CA THR A 43 -11.71 -5.60 -16.25
C THR A 43 -10.63 -6.50 -16.82
N ARG A 44 -10.65 -6.66 -18.14
CA ARG A 44 -9.60 -7.34 -18.92
C ARG A 44 -8.57 -6.36 -19.49
N SER A 45 -8.81 -5.05 -19.36
CA SER A 45 -7.95 -4.01 -19.90
C SER A 45 -6.92 -3.56 -18.86
N LEU A 46 -5.65 -3.54 -19.25
CA LEU A 46 -4.55 -3.09 -18.39
C LEU A 46 -4.69 -1.60 -18.03
N LEU A 47 -5.16 -0.77 -18.97
CA LEU A 47 -5.33 0.67 -18.75
C LEU A 47 -6.41 0.93 -17.70
N SER A 48 -7.57 0.29 -17.85
CA SER A 48 -8.65 0.36 -16.86
C SER A 48 -8.21 -0.19 -15.50
N ALA A 49 -7.48 -1.30 -15.49
CA ALA A 49 -6.95 -1.89 -14.25
C ALA A 49 -5.98 -0.94 -13.52
N ASN A 50 -5.16 -0.18 -14.25
CA ASN A 50 -4.23 0.79 -13.67
C ASN A 50 -4.91 1.98 -12.99
N VAL A 51 -6.11 2.35 -13.45
CA VAL A 51 -6.95 3.38 -12.80
C VAL A 51 -7.65 2.77 -11.59
N LEU A 52 -8.36 1.65 -11.80
CA LEU A 52 -9.21 1.01 -10.79
C LEU A 52 -8.42 0.41 -9.62
N LYS A 53 -7.15 0.05 -9.81
CA LYS A 53 -6.32 -0.46 -8.70
C LYS A 53 -6.11 0.57 -7.59
N ARG A 54 -6.08 1.87 -7.91
CA ARG A 54 -5.73 2.92 -6.92
C ARG A 54 -6.72 3.00 -5.75
N PRO A 55 -8.05 3.11 -5.97
CA PRO A 55 -9.00 3.12 -4.87
C PRO A 55 -8.97 1.80 -4.08
N VAL A 56 -8.94 0.66 -4.77
CA VAL A 56 -8.93 -0.68 -4.13
C VAL A 56 -7.69 -0.88 -3.23
N VAL A 57 -6.50 -0.47 -3.71
CA VAL A 57 -5.27 -0.51 -2.90
C VAL A 57 -5.36 0.43 -1.69
N THR A 58 -5.98 1.59 -1.84
CA THR A 58 -6.15 2.55 -0.75
C THR A 58 -7.06 1.97 0.32
N ASP A 59 -8.19 1.36 -0.08
CA ASP A 59 -9.12 0.70 0.83
C ASP A 59 -8.45 -0.46 1.57
N PHE A 60 -7.68 -1.30 0.87
CA PHE A 60 -6.93 -2.38 1.50
C PHE A 60 -5.89 -1.87 2.52
N LYS A 61 -5.17 -0.79 2.19
CA LYS A 61 -4.27 -0.15 3.15
C LYS A 61 -5.03 0.38 4.36
N THR A 62 -6.20 1.01 4.17
CA THR A 62 -7.00 1.49 5.31
C THR A 62 -7.46 0.34 6.21
N ARG A 63 -7.86 -0.80 5.64
CA ARG A 63 -8.22 -2.01 6.42
C ARG A 63 -7.04 -2.55 7.22
N ILE A 64 -5.86 -2.62 6.62
CA ILE A 64 -4.64 -3.03 7.31
C ILE A 64 -4.31 -2.07 8.46
N ASN A 65 -4.45 -0.76 8.25
CA ASN A 65 -4.20 0.24 9.29
C ASN A 65 -5.19 0.14 10.46
N LYS A 66 -6.48 -0.03 10.18
CA LYS A 66 -7.49 -0.26 11.22
C LYS A 66 -7.21 -1.54 12.01
N ALA A 67 -6.75 -2.59 11.35
CA ALA A 67 -6.38 -3.84 12.02
C ALA A 67 -5.14 -3.66 12.91
N TRP A 68 -4.18 -2.82 12.52
CA TRP A 68 -3.06 -2.43 13.38
C TRP A 68 -3.50 -1.63 14.60
N GLU A 69 -4.38 -0.65 14.41
CA GLU A 69 -4.95 0.15 15.51
C GLU A 69 -5.69 -0.74 16.52
N ALA A 70 -6.46 -1.72 16.04
CA ALA A 70 -7.17 -2.67 16.89
C ALA A 70 -6.25 -3.64 17.66
N LEU A 71 -5.08 -3.98 17.11
CA LEU A 71 -4.10 -4.85 17.77
C LEU A 71 -3.31 -4.12 18.87
N GLY A 72 -3.38 -2.78 18.94
CA GLY A 72 -2.66 -1.96 19.92
C GLY A 72 -1.14 -1.86 19.67
N ASP A 73 -0.62 -2.51 18.63
CA ASP A 73 0.79 -2.56 18.26
C ASP A 73 1.00 -1.57 17.09
N GLN A 74 1.33 -0.31 17.39
CA GLN A 74 1.62 0.68 16.34
C GLN A 74 3.11 0.62 15.95
N PRO A 75 3.46 0.18 14.72
CA PRO A 75 4.70 0.60 14.07
C PRO A 75 4.60 2.01 13.45
N ARG A 76 3.41 2.64 13.49
CA ARG A 76 3.09 3.85 12.73
C ARG A 76 3.43 5.14 13.47
N SER A 77 3.36 5.17 14.79
CA SER A 77 3.80 6.29 15.62
C SER A 77 5.29 6.61 15.40
N ALA A 78 6.17 5.61 15.39
CA ALA A 78 7.60 5.84 15.18
C ALA A 78 7.99 6.32 13.76
N GLN A 79 7.25 5.91 12.72
CA GLN A 79 7.56 6.26 11.33
C GLN A 79 6.91 7.58 10.89
N VAL A 80 5.71 7.89 11.39
CA VAL A 80 5.06 9.20 11.20
C VAL A 80 5.83 10.27 11.96
N GLU A 81 6.25 9.99 13.20
CA GLU A 81 7.17 10.89 13.90
C GLU A 81 8.47 11.07 13.12
N ALA A 82 9.13 10.01 12.66
CA ALA A 82 10.38 10.15 11.89
C ALA A 82 10.21 10.96 10.58
N THR A 83 9.05 10.87 9.91
CA THR A 83 8.76 11.69 8.72
C THR A 83 8.33 13.12 9.05
N GLU A 84 7.72 13.36 10.20
CA GLU A 84 7.39 14.70 10.70
C GLU A 84 8.64 15.44 11.22
N TRP A 85 9.54 14.75 11.92
CA TRP A 85 10.88 15.25 12.29
C TRP A 85 11.73 15.57 11.05
N ALA A 86 11.72 14.72 10.02
CA ALA A 86 12.43 14.98 8.78
C ALA A 86 11.89 16.23 8.04
N LYS A 87 10.57 16.49 8.10
CA LYS A 87 9.96 17.70 7.56
C LYS A 87 10.31 18.96 8.36
N MET A 88 10.38 18.88 9.69
CA MET A 88 10.81 20.01 10.53
C MET A 88 12.30 20.36 10.34
N VAL A 89 13.18 19.37 10.18
CA VAL A 89 14.62 19.60 9.96
C VAL A 89 14.92 20.17 8.57
N SER A 90 14.09 19.85 7.55
CA SER A 90 14.23 20.41 6.21
C SER A 90 13.72 21.85 6.10
N ASP A 91 12.67 22.22 6.85
CA ASP A 91 12.15 23.60 6.90
C ASP A 91 13.11 24.58 7.60
N GLY A 92 13.90 24.11 8.58
CA GLY A 92 14.91 24.91 9.27
C GLY A 92 16.17 25.23 8.45
N ARG A 93 16.41 24.55 7.32
CA ARG A 93 17.64 24.73 6.52
C ARG A 93 17.54 25.87 5.49
N THR A 94 16.34 26.37 5.23
CA THR A 94 16.06 27.38 4.18
C THR A 94 16.16 28.83 4.66
N ARG A 95 16.52 29.09 5.92
CA ARG A 95 16.69 30.44 6.48
C ARG A 95 18.16 30.80 6.74
N ARG A 96 19.07 30.47 5.82
CA ARG A 96 20.38 31.15 5.79
C ARG A 96 20.27 32.35 4.85
N PRO A 97 20.25 33.60 5.35
CA PRO A 97 20.33 34.76 4.47
C PRO A 97 21.70 34.76 3.78
N ALA A 98 21.69 34.87 2.45
CA ALA A 98 22.90 35.05 1.66
C ALA A 98 23.53 36.41 2.00
N CYS A 99 24.73 36.34 2.61
CA CYS A 99 25.80 37.35 2.58
C CYS A 99 26.23 37.65 1.15
#